data_AF-W6L4Q2-F1
#
_entry.id   AF-W6L4Q2-F1
#
_cell.length_a   1.000
_cell.length_b   1.000
_cell.length_c   1.000
_cell.angle_alpha   90.00
_cell.angle_beta   90.00
_cell.angle_gamma   90.00
#
_symmetry.space_group_name_H-M   'P 1'
#
loop_
_entity.id
_entity.type
_entity.pdbx_description
1 polymer ?
#
loop_
_entity_poly.entity_id
_entity_poly.type
_entity_poly.pdbx_seq_one_letter_code
_entity_poly.pdbx_strand_id
1 'polypeptide(L)'
;MEVSREGHSGLYTMHFSNIFPDVVPKTDQKSPKCTTASASPEAPAHPVCSIVEFSQWHVLIRMNVGNDVCFVKGEAKIFSPTPSLTSTAARGMKRTGEVVANQTIPDGVPIVPVHQKDRKCHVFIEGTYRPQLDMVQDGDGISTFRLEVHMETVEGELLGLTEPNELKDVVFSCSGFRACGWTSGSVSVSVAGKLLKMTHTLRFLLKPYYGKRCTLCLDPVYAIGYTCDECEMTQYCSRDCLNNHMRKGHGLLCPILKKNYRIKSGCVTTEVNDDTGLVAWWRCLEEGYFTILVDSGNALGCAIELYLCTLKSAKEEGLRYKLITPAPKEDDDGVKITTSPQTPTEEDVIDFSCVLLREVNRSAILSGCVSLTATCLNYLYVFSPSTEITIQAHVLFSAAFYCNRLEGAITTVEEYISYARSLHALSALLMEYALKSPIASEFWRRIREARATLVALCRIHRANPCLGVPGMREIVESQQCDTLISLAKVFVVMATRTPEGDSRGWLYESEKCMRQCIGNESLKRNQRAYALVLFGFSALLLLYKDDAKNEEARLMRLEAEGLLRRWRAQRPKTGSEL
;
A
#
# COMPACT_ATOMS: atom_id res chain seq x y z
N MET A 1 -9.93 -5.03 -10.68
CA MET A 1 -9.09 -5.04 -9.47
C MET A 1 -9.59 -3.94 -8.55
N GLU A 2 -10.57 -4.27 -7.71
CA GLU A 2 -11.07 -3.34 -6.70
C GLU A 2 -10.10 -3.33 -5.52
N VAL A 3 -9.12 -2.41 -5.56
CA VAL A 3 -8.35 -1.98 -4.37
C VAL A 3 -9.27 -1.08 -3.50
N SER A 4 -10.52 -1.51 -3.29
CA SER A 4 -11.63 -0.69 -2.78
C SER A 4 -11.71 -0.67 -1.25
N ARG A 5 -10.72 -1.23 -0.54
CA ARG A 5 -10.77 -1.38 0.92
C ARG A 5 -9.90 -0.41 1.72
N GLU A 6 -9.17 0.49 1.06
CA GLU A 6 -8.11 1.21 1.75
C GLU A 6 -8.36 2.72 1.82
N GLY A 7 -8.70 3.19 3.02
CA GLY A 7 -8.62 4.61 3.38
C GLY A 7 -7.19 4.86 3.82
N HIS A 8 -6.31 5.08 2.86
CA HIS A 8 -4.87 5.18 3.12
C HIS A 8 -4.36 6.59 2.91
N SER A 9 -3.31 6.91 3.67
CA SER A 9 -2.48 8.09 3.42
C SER A 9 -2.04 8.11 1.96
N GLY A 10 -2.14 9.27 1.32
CA GLY A 10 -1.82 9.40 -0.08
C GLY A 10 -2.38 10.66 -0.71
N LEU A 11 -2.31 10.68 -2.03
CA LEU A 11 -2.76 11.80 -2.85
C LEU A 11 -4.20 11.58 -3.28
N TYR A 12 -5.04 12.59 -3.09
CA TYR A 12 -6.44 12.59 -3.46
C TYR A 12 -6.74 13.78 -4.36
N THR A 13 -7.68 13.60 -5.28
CA THR A 13 -8.24 14.70 -6.08
C THR A 13 -9.69 14.88 -5.69
N MET A 14 -10.06 16.11 -5.34
CA MET A 14 -11.42 16.51 -5.02
C MET A 14 -11.99 17.31 -6.19
N HIS A 15 -13.06 16.79 -6.77
CA HIS A 15 -13.76 17.35 -7.92
C HIS A 15 -15.09 17.91 -7.46
N PHE A 16 -15.50 19.05 -8.00
CA PHE A 16 -16.86 19.57 -7.82
C PHE A 16 -17.69 19.34 -9.08
N SER A 17 -19.00 19.17 -8.94
CA SER A 17 -19.90 19.02 -10.08
C SER A 17 -21.30 19.52 -9.77
N ASN A 18 -21.98 20.04 -10.79
CA ASN A 18 -23.34 20.54 -10.68
C ASN A 18 -24.35 19.41 -10.93
N ILE A 19 -25.40 19.36 -10.12
CA ILE A 19 -26.62 18.63 -10.48
C ILE A 19 -27.54 19.63 -11.19
N PHE A 20 -27.90 19.36 -12.44
CA PHE A 20 -28.97 20.12 -13.07
C PHE A 20 -30.26 19.90 -12.27
N PRO A 21 -31.06 20.94 -11.97
CA PRO A 21 -32.36 20.74 -11.37
C PRO A 21 -33.20 19.83 -12.28
N ASP A 22 -33.96 18.91 -11.69
CA ASP A 22 -35.00 18.17 -12.42
C ASP A 22 -35.87 19.20 -13.13
N VAL A 23 -35.91 19.14 -14.46
CA VAL A 23 -36.83 19.94 -15.25
C VAL A 23 -38.22 19.49 -14.84
N VAL A 24 -38.85 20.25 -13.95
CA VAL A 24 -40.26 20.06 -13.61
C VAL A 24 -41.02 20.09 -14.93
N PRO A 25 -41.71 19.00 -15.33
CA PRO A 25 -42.48 19.02 -16.55
C PRO A 25 -43.60 20.03 -16.33
N LYS A 26 -43.52 21.18 -17.02
CA LYS A 26 -44.66 22.09 -17.12
C LYS A 26 -45.79 21.27 -17.72
N THR A 27 -46.77 20.99 -16.89
CA THR A 27 -47.97 20.26 -17.28
C THR A 27 -48.76 21.18 -18.17
N ASP A 28 -48.64 20.98 -19.48
CA ASP A 28 -49.52 21.58 -20.46
C ASP A 28 -50.96 21.16 -20.17
N GLN A 29 -51.84 22.15 -19.99
CA GLN A 29 -53.26 21.97 -20.28
C GLN A 29 -53.83 23.16 -21.06
N LYS A 30 -54.25 22.80 -22.29
CA LYS A 30 -55.27 23.37 -23.18
C LYS A 30 -54.82 24.28 -24.34
N SER A 31 -54.74 23.62 -25.49
CA SER A 31 -54.87 24.08 -26.88
C SER A 31 -56.24 24.75 -27.19
N PRO A 32 -56.49 25.25 -28.43
CA PRO A 32 -55.79 26.29 -29.18
C PRO A 32 -56.78 27.36 -29.73
N LYS A 33 -56.30 28.54 -30.14
CA LYS A 33 -56.92 29.31 -31.23
C LYS A 33 -55.89 30.19 -31.95
N CYS A 34 -56.01 30.16 -33.27
CA CYS A 34 -55.12 30.65 -34.32
C CYS A 34 -54.96 32.19 -34.33
N THR A 35 -53.73 32.71 -34.52
CA THR A 35 -53.40 33.68 -35.59
C THR A 35 -51.88 33.88 -35.74
N THR A 36 -51.48 34.05 -36.99
CA THR A 36 -50.14 34.25 -37.58
C THR A 36 -49.33 35.42 -37.02
N ALA A 37 -48.02 35.21 -36.78
CA ALA A 37 -46.92 36.05 -37.30
C ALA A 37 -45.54 35.49 -36.88
N SER A 38 -44.60 35.60 -37.81
CA SER A 38 -43.18 35.26 -37.73
C SER A 38 -42.49 35.77 -36.45
N ALA A 39 -41.84 34.87 -35.73
CA ALA A 39 -40.54 35.08 -35.10
C ALA A 39 -39.92 33.70 -34.87
N SER A 40 -38.72 33.48 -35.40
CA SER A 40 -37.86 32.35 -35.05
C SER A 40 -37.79 32.23 -33.52
N PRO A 41 -38.03 31.06 -32.91
CA PRO A 41 -37.67 30.89 -31.52
C PRO A 41 -36.14 30.83 -31.48
N GLU A 42 -35.51 31.95 -31.10
CA GLU A 42 -34.20 31.88 -30.46
C GLU A 42 -34.31 30.79 -29.40
N ALA A 43 -33.50 29.74 -29.57
CA ALA A 43 -33.32 28.74 -28.54
C ALA A 43 -33.03 29.49 -27.23
N PRO A 44 -33.64 29.11 -26.10
CA PRO A 44 -33.25 29.69 -24.83
C PRO A 44 -31.74 29.51 -24.71
N ALA A 45 -31.03 30.63 -24.47
CA ALA A 45 -29.61 30.61 -24.16
C ALA A 45 -29.43 29.76 -22.90
N HIS A 46 -29.25 28.47 -23.09
CA HIS A 46 -28.81 27.57 -22.03
C HIS A 46 -27.46 28.11 -21.55
N PRO A 47 -27.25 28.32 -20.23
CA PRO A 47 -25.90 28.49 -19.76
C PRO A 47 -25.18 27.17 -20.04
N VAL A 48 -24.27 27.21 -21.03
CA VAL A 48 -23.40 26.10 -21.41
C VAL A 48 -22.30 26.00 -20.36
N CYS A 49 -22.66 25.76 -19.10
CA CYS A 49 -21.67 25.30 -18.13
C CYS A 49 -21.68 23.78 -18.25
N SER A 50 -20.93 23.26 -19.23
CA SER A 50 -20.87 21.82 -19.44
C SER A 50 -20.19 21.19 -18.22
N ILE A 51 -20.79 20.13 -17.70
CA ILE A 51 -20.21 19.26 -16.65
C ILE A 51 -18.72 18.91 -16.91
N VAL A 52 -18.28 19.00 -18.17
CA VAL A 52 -16.91 18.78 -18.63
C VAL A 52 -15.91 19.75 -17.98
N GLU A 53 -16.23 21.04 -17.84
CA GLU A 53 -15.29 22.03 -17.28
C GLU A 53 -15.04 21.81 -15.78
N PHE A 54 -16.10 21.48 -15.04
CA PHE A 54 -16.04 21.14 -13.62
C PHE A 54 -15.28 19.85 -13.32
N SER A 55 -15.35 18.86 -14.22
CA SER A 55 -14.62 17.60 -14.06
C SER A 55 -13.10 17.71 -14.23
N GLN A 56 -12.62 18.82 -14.78
CA GLN A 56 -11.20 19.06 -15.05
C GLN A 56 -10.56 19.98 -13.99
N TRP A 57 -11.37 20.82 -13.33
CA TRP A 57 -10.97 21.58 -12.15
C TRP A 57 -10.99 20.68 -10.92
N HIS A 58 -9.93 20.68 -10.12
CA HIS A 58 -9.90 19.91 -8.89
C HIS A 58 -8.91 20.46 -7.87
N VAL A 59 -9.18 20.13 -6.60
CA VAL A 59 -8.25 20.35 -5.49
C VAL A 59 -7.46 19.08 -5.26
N LEU A 60 -6.15 19.17 -5.33
CA LEU A 60 -5.24 18.10 -4.97
C LEU A 60 -4.96 18.18 -3.46
N ILE A 61 -5.31 17.10 -2.75
CA ILE A 61 -5.24 17.02 -1.30
C ILE A 61 -4.29 15.88 -0.95
N ARG A 62 -3.35 16.15 -0.05
CA ARG A 62 -2.50 15.12 0.56
C ARG A 62 -3.11 14.75 1.89
N MET A 63 -3.55 13.51 2.02
CA MET A 63 -4.19 13.02 3.23
C MET A 63 -3.25 12.06 3.96
N ASN A 64 -3.27 12.13 5.28
CA ASN A 64 -2.65 11.13 6.12
C ASN A 64 -3.72 10.52 7.05
N VAL A 65 -3.70 9.19 7.16
CA VAL A 65 -4.62 8.42 7.99
C VAL A 65 -3.81 7.72 9.06
N GLY A 66 -4.06 8.05 10.32
CA GLY A 66 -3.39 7.43 11.47
C GLY A 66 -4.34 7.30 12.66
N ASN A 67 -4.25 6.19 13.40
CA ASN A 67 -5.02 5.93 14.63
C ASN A 67 -6.49 6.38 14.55
N ASP A 68 -7.21 5.92 13.53
CA ASP A 68 -8.63 6.22 13.35
C ASP A 68 -8.98 7.72 13.13
N VAL A 69 -8.01 8.53 12.70
CA VAL A 69 -8.21 9.93 12.32
C VAL A 69 -7.61 10.20 10.94
N CYS A 70 -8.31 11.00 10.13
CA CYS A 70 -7.83 11.50 8.85
C CYS A 70 -7.50 12.99 8.98
N PHE A 71 -6.33 13.40 8.50
CA PHE A 71 -5.97 14.81 8.43
C PHE A 71 -5.36 15.17 7.07
N VAL A 72 -5.46 16.45 6.71
CA VAL A 72 -4.80 17.02 5.54
C VAL A 72 -3.39 17.42 5.90
N LYS A 73 -2.47 17.13 5.00
CA LYS A 73 -1.06 17.45 5.13
C LYS A 73 -0.69 18.59 4.20
N GLY A 74 -0.12 19.65 4.78
CA GLY A 74 0.28 20.85 4.03
C GLY A 74 -0.89 21.59 3.38
N GLU A 75 -0.55 22.55 2.51
CA GLU A 75 -1.54 23.27 1.70
C GLU A 75 -2.05 22.39 0.55
N ALA A 76 -3.34 22.50 0.25
CA ALA A 76 -3.92 21.86 -0.91
C ALA A 76 -3.62 22.69 -2.17
N LYS A 77 -3.53 22.01 -3.31
CA LYS A 77 -3.18 22.67 -4.59
C LYS A 77 -4.37 22.69 -5.52
N ILE A 78 -4.66 23.86 -6.12
CA ILE A 78 -5.72 23.99 -7.10
C ILE A 78 -5.16 23.70 -8.49
N PHE A 79 -5.81 22.79 -9.20
CA PHE A 79 -5.57 22.54 -10.61
C PHE A 79 -6.81 22.94 -11.39
N SER A 80 -6.65 23.82 -12.37
CA SER A 80 -7.75 24.24 -13.23
C SER A 80 -7.47 23.89 -14.69
N PRO A 81 -8.53 23.66 -15.49
CA PRO A 81 -8.41 23.59 -16.93
C PRO A 81 -8.09 25.00 -17.43
N THR A 82 -6.82 25.32 -17.67
CA THR A 82 -6.54 26.58 -18.35
C THR A 82 -6.96 26.41 -19.82
N PRO A 83 -7.88 27.21 -20.38
CA PRO A 83 -8.08 27.29 -21.82
C PRO A 83 -6.88 28.04 -22.39
N SER A 84 -5.74 27.36 -22.47
CA SER A 84 -4.50 27.98 -22.91
C SER A 84 -3.82 27.01 -23.87
N LEU A 85 -4.37 27.04 -25.08
CA LEU A 85 -3.64 26.82 -26.33
C LEU A 85 -2.31 27.63 -26.38
N THR A 86 -2.00 28.51 -25.41
CA THR A 86 -0.80 29.34 -25.34
C THR A 86 0.27 28.84 -24.37
N SER A 87 -0.01 27.90 -23.45
CA SER A 87 1.02 27.40 -22.54
C SER A 87 1.84 26.30 -23.20
N THR A 88 3.16 26.48 -23.21
CA THR A 88 4.15 25.47 -23.61
C THR A 88 4.09 24.20 -22.76
N ALA A 89 3.39 24.22 -21.62
CA ALA A 89 3.19 23.07 -20.74
C ALA A 89 2.12 22.09 -21.24
N ALA A 90 1.10 22.56 -21.98
CA ALA A 90 0.04 21.71 -22.54
C ALA A 90 0.45 21.08 -23.87
N ARG A 91 1.29 21.77 -24.64
CA ARG A 91 1.82 21.26 -25.91
C ARG A 91 3.09 20.47 -25.61
N GLY A 92 2.98 19.13 -25.56
CA GLY A 92 4.16 18.28 -25.49
C GLY A 92 5.20 18.72 -26.54
N MET A 93 6.48 18.68 -26.19
CA MET A 93 7.57 18.97 -27.12
C MET A 93 8.08 17.66 -27.73
N LYS A 94 8.38 17.68 -29.03
CA LYS A 94 9.11 16.60 -29.69
C LYS A 94 10.51 16.50 -29.07
N ARG A 95 11.15 15.34 -29.22
CA ARG A 95 12.56 15.10 -28.84
C ARG A 95 13.54 16.14 -29.41
N THR A 96 13.17 16.82 -30.50
CA THR A 96 13.98 17.86 -31.17
C THR A 96 13.85 19.25 -30.52
N GLY A 97 13.04 19.41 -29.47
CA GLY A 97 12.76 20.72 -28.85
C GLY A 97 11.68 21.53 -29.58
N GLU A 98 11.15 21.02 -30.70
CA GLU A 98 10.00 21.62 -31.39
C GLU A 98 8.71 21.30 -30.63
N VAL A 99 7.78 22.26 -30.61
CA VAL A 99 6.41 22.01 -30.12
C VAL A 99 5.74 20.97 -31.03
N VAL A 100 5.11 19.93 -30.45
CA VAL A 100 4.35 18.95 -31.23
C VAL A 100 3.21 19.67 -31.97
N ALA A 101 3.23 19.63 -33.30
CA ALA A 101 2.19 20.23 -34.13
C ALA A 101 0.89 19.40 -34.09
N ASN A 102 -0.25 20.08 -34.14
CA ASN A 102 -1.58 19.48 -34.10
C ASN A 102 -1.75 18.48 -35.26
N GLN A 103 -2.10 17.23 -34.94
CA GLN A 103 -2.39 16.19 -35.95
C GLN A 103 -3.88 15.85 -36.07
N THR A 104 -4.77 16.55 -35.38
CA THR A 104 -6.22 16.30 -35.48
C THR A 104 -7.01 17.62 -35.56
N ILE A 105 -7.99 17.63 -36.46
CA ILE A 105 -9.07 18.63 -36.57
C ILE A 105 -10.38 17.87 -36.23
N PRO A 106 -11.26 18.37 -35.34
CA PRO A 106 -11.16 19.64 -34.62
C PRO A 106 -10.07 19.63 -33.54
N ASP A 107 -9.69 20.81 -33.04
CA ASP A 107 -8.63 21.08 -32.05
C ASP A 107 -8.83 20.32 -30.72
N GLY A 108 -8.65 19.00 -30.75
CA GLY A 108 -8.72 18.11 -29.61
C GLY A 108 -7.42 18.12 -28.81
N VAL A 109 -6.90 19.29 -28.45
CA VAL A 109 -5.85 19.37 -27.43
C VAL A 109 -6.47 18.86 -26.13
N PRO A 110 -5.98 17.76 -25.54
CA PRO A 110 -6.49 17.33 -24.25
C PRO A 110 -6.30 18.49 -23.28
N ILE A 111 -7.39 18.93 -22.64
CA ILE A 111 -7.32 19.98 -21.62
C ILE A 111 -6.57 19.38 -20.43
N VAL A 112 -5.35 19.86 -20.20
CA VAL A 112 -4.46 19.40 -19.13
C VAL A 112 -4.64 20.33 -17.93
N PRO A 113 -5.07 19.84 -16.77
CA PRO A 113 -5.15 20.67 -15.57
C PRO A 113 -3.75 21.19 -15.17
N VAL A 114 -3.65 22.49 -14.86
CA VAL A 114 -2.39 23.15 -14.46
C VAL A 114 -2.51 23.68 -13.04
N HIS A 115 -1.44 23.50 -12.25
CA HIS A 115 -1.35 24.02 -10.90
C HIS A 115 -1.35 25.56 -10.87
N GLN A 116 -2.31 26.15 -10.15
CA GLN A 116 -2.46 27.59 -9.98
C GLN A 116 -1.69 28.07 -8.75
N LYS A 117 -0.39 28.36 -8.91
CA LYS A 117 0.51 28.73 -7.80
C LYS A 117 0.10 30.00 -7.03
N ASP A 118 -0.60 30.91 -7.71
CA ASP A 118 -1.01 32.19 -7.13
C ASP A 118 -2.29 32.07 -6.28
N ARG A 119 -2.91 30.89 -6.21
CA ARG A 119 -4.13 30.64 -5.43
C ARG A 119 -3.82 29.81 -4.19
N LYS A 120 -4.21 30.32 -3.02
CA LYS A 120 -4.11 29.56 -1.77
C LYS A 120 -5.38 28.77 -1.50
N CYS A 121 -5.19 27.55 -1.03
CA CYS A 121 -6.26 26.63 -0.69
C CYS A 121 -5.91 25.86 0.59
N HIS A 122 -6.72 26.06 1.63
CA HIS A 122 -6.60 25.33 2.89
C HIS A 122 -7.73 24.33 2.99
N VAL A 123 -7.43 23.10 3.40
CA VAL A 123 -8.44 22.05 3.56
C VAL A 123 -8.36 21.50 4.97
N PHE A 124 -9.51 21.47 5.63
CA PHE A 124 -9.68 20.91 6.96
C PHE A 124 -10.58 19.68 6.89
N ILE A 125 -10.25 18.65 7.65
CA ILE A 125 -11.07 17.43 7.73
C ILE A 125 -11.54 17.27 9.17
N GLU A 126 -12.85 17.14 9.32
CA GLU A 126 -13.50 16.70 10.55
C GLU A 126 -14.08 15.30 10.29
N GLY A 127 -13.38 14.26 10.77
CA GLY A 127 -13.84 12.89 10.60
C GLY A 127 -13.12 11.91 11.50
N THR A 128 -13.89 11.08 12.21
CA THR A 128 -13.37 9.87 12.85
C THR A 128 -13.44 8.73 11.83
N TYR A 129 -12.29 8.14 11.53
CA TYR A 129 -12.20 6.93 10.74
C TYR A 129 -12.58 5.76 11.64
N ARG A 130 -13.79 5.19 11.47
CA ARG A 130 -14.06 3.85 11.97
C ARG A 130 -13.83 2.88 10.83
N PRO A 131 -12.81 2.00 10.89
CA PRO A 131 -12.72 0.91 9.95
C PRO A 131 -13.97 0.04 10.15
N GLN A 132 -14.86 0.10 9.16
CA GLN A 132 -16.07 -0.71 9.13
C GLN A 132 -15.65 -2.13 8.78
N LEU A 133 -15.23 -2.85 9.82
CA LEU A 133 -14.75 -4.23 9.75
C LEU A 133 -15.81 -5.19 10.29
N ASP A 134 -17.09 -4.88 10.07
CA ASP A 134 -18.19 -5.82 10.24
C ASP A 134 -18.85 -6.03 8.87
N MET A 135 -18.43 -7.09 8.18
CA MET A 135 -19.29 -7.69 7.18
C MET A 135 -20.38 -8.46 7.93
N VAL A 136 -21.61 -7.95 7.79
CA VAL A 136 -22.89 -8.60 8.08
C VAL A 136 -23.21 -8.77 9.56
N GLN A 137 -23.90 -7.77 10.14
CA GLN A 137 -25.22 -7.94 10.76
C GLN A 137 -25.83 -6.55 11.05
N ASP A 138 -26.94 -6.27 10.36
CA ASP A 138 -27.95 -5.23 10.60
C ASP A 138 -27.52 -3.80 11.02
N GLY A 139 -27.70 -2.86 10.09
CA GLY A 139 -27.95 -1.44 10.39
C GLY A 139 -26.91 -0.44 9.87
N ASP A 140 -27.29 0.35 8.86
CA ASP A 140 -26.72 1.63 8.38
C ASP A 140 -25.41 2.13 9.04
N GLY A 141 -24.29 1.49 8.74
CA GLY A 141 -22.97 2.00 9.12
C GLY A 141 -22.44 3.03 8.11
N ILE A 142 -23.14 4.14 7.92
CA ILE A 142 -22.65 5.22 7.04
C ILE A 142 -21.61 6.03 7.82
N SER A 143 -20.31 5.88 7.50
CA SER A 143 -19.29 6.78 8.03
C SER A 143 -19.49 8.17 7.42
N THR A 144 -20.03 9.11 8.20
CA THR A 144 -20.19 10.51 7.80
C THR A 144 -18.81 11.17 7.72
N PHE A 145 -18.52 11.82 6.59
CA PHE A 145 -17.26 12.52 6.34
C PHE A 145 -17.55 14.00 6.10
N ARG A 146 -16.88 14.89 6.84
CA ARG A 146 -16.97 16.33 6.67
C ARG A 146 -15.60 16.93 6.35
N LEU A 147 -15.59 17.80 5.35
CA LEU A 147 -14.38 18.46 4.85
C LEU A 147 -14.71 19.92 4.54
N GLU A 148 -13.86 20.84 4.96
CA GLU A 148 -13.99 22.26 4.67
C GLU A 148 -12.84 22.71 3.79
N VAL A 149 -13.14 23.32 2.65
CA VAL A 149 -12.14 23.88 1.73
C VAL A 149 -12.26 25.37 1.74
N HIS A 150 -11.24 26.05 2.24
CA HIS A 150 -11.12 27.48 2.26
C HIS A 150 -10.25 27.96 1.10
N MET A 151 -10.77 28.89 0.32
CA MET A 151 -10.11 29.51 -0.81
C MET A 151 -10.10 31.03 -0.63
N GLU A 152 -8.93 31.65 -0.84
CA GLU A 152 -8.82 33.11 -0.78
C GLU A 152 -9.65 33.77 -1.89
N THR A 153 -9.63 33.21 -3.10
CA THR A 153 -10.47 33.66 -4.23
C THR A 153 -11.03 32.53 -5.08
N VAL A 154 -12.24 32.72 -5.61
CA VAL A 154 -12.96 31.77 -6.49
C VAL A 154 -13.71 32.55 -7.57
N GLU A 155 -13.68 32.08 -8.81
CA GLU A 155 -14.50 32.67 -9.88
C GLU A 155 -16.00 32.49 -9.59
N GLY A 156 -16.76 33.58 -9.62
CA GLY A 156 -18.21 33.56 -9.33
C GLY A 156 -19.00 32.66 -10.30
N GLU A 157 -18.52 32.53 -11.54
CA GLU A 157 -19.09 31.64 -12.55
C GLU A 157 -19.07 30.17 -12.13
N LEU A 158 -18.07 29.74 -11.36
CA LEU A 158 -18.03 28.39 -10.78
C LEU A 158 -19.22 28.13 -9.84
N LEU A 159 -19.78 29.17 -9.24
CA LEU A 159 -20.95 29.06 -8.37
C LEU A 159 -22.24 29.44 -9.08
N GLY A 160 -22.20 29.59 -10.41
CA GLY A 160 -23.34 29.99 -11.23
C GLY A 160 -23.79 31.42 -10.98
N LEU A 161 -22.86 32.30 -10.57
CA LEU A 161 -23.08 33.72 -10.43
C LEU A 161 -22.58 34.45 -11.68
N THR A 162 -23.37 35.41 -12.17
CA THR A 162 -22.97 36.31 -13.26
C THR A 162 -22.17 37.51 -12.75
N GLU A 163 -22.41 37.96 -11.51
CA GLU A 163 -21.61 38.97 -10.80
C GLU A 163 -21.67 38.70 -9.29
N PRO A 164 -20.59 38.96 -8.53
CA PRO A 164 -19.26 39.41 -8.99
C PRO A 164 -18.47 38.27 -9.67
N ASN A 165 -17.60 38.64 -10.63
CA ASN A 165 -16.78 37.67 -11.38
C ASN A 165 -15.78 36.91 -10.49
N GLU A 166 -15.35 37.51 -9.38
CA GLU A 166 -14.45 36.91 -8.41
C GLU A 166 -14.99 37.14 -7.00
N LEU A 167 -15.06 36.06 -6.23
CA LEU A 167 -15.45 36.03 -4.83
C LEU A 167 -14.19 35.91 -3.98
N LYS A 168 -14.21 36.55 -2.80
CA LYS A 168 -13.13 36.49 -1.82
C LYS A 168 -13.58 35.78 -0.55
N ASP A 169 -12.66 35.09 0.11
CA ASP A 169 -12.90 34.38 1.37
C ASP A 169 -14.05 33.36 1.26
N VAL A 170 -13.84 32.34 0.43
CA VAL A 170 -14.86 31.36 0.06
C VAL A 170 -14.58 30.05 0.79
N VAL A 171 -15.58 29.51 1.48
CA VAL A 171 -15.50 28.22 2.18
C VAL A 171 -16.52 27.25 1.58
N PHE A 172 -16.05 26.11 1.10
CA PHE A 172 -16.86 24.97 0.68
C PHE A 172 -16.95 23.95 1.82
N SER A 173 -18.10 23.86 2.47
CA SER A 173 -18.37 22.82 3.47
C SER A 173 -18.96 21.59 2.79
N CYS A 174 -18.15 20.54 2.69
CA CYS A 174 -18.44 19.29 2.02
C CYS A 174 -18.90 18.26 3.05
N SER A 175 -20.12 17.74 2.92
CA SER A 175 -20.68 16.71 3.80
C SER A 175 -21.12 15.52 2.96
N GLY A 176 -20.63 14.33 3.28
CA GLY A 176 -20.89 13.15 2.44
C GLY A 176 -20.68 11.82 3.14
N PHE A 177 -20.78 10.78 2.34
CA PHE A 177 -20.58 9.39 2.74
C PHE A 177 -19.53 8.73 1.88
N ARG A 178 -18.90 7.70 2.44
CA ARG A 178 -17.89 6.90 1.77
C ARG A 178 -18.52 5.71 1.06
N ALA A 179 -18.14 5.48 -0.18
CA ALA A 179 -18.54 4.30 -0.95
C ALA A 179 -17.37 3.86 -1.85
N CYS A 180 -17.02 2.57 -1.82
CA CYS A 180 -16.04 1.95 -2.72
C CYS A 180 -14.67 2.68 -2.78
N GLY A 181 -14.20 3.21 -1.66
CA GLY A 181 -12.91 3.92 -1.57
C GLY A 181 -12.96 5.41 -1.98
N TRP A 182 -14.11 5.91 -2.42
CA TRP A 182 -14.33 7.33 -2.71
C TRP A 182 -15.27 7.95 -1.69
N THR A 183 -15.21 9.27 -1.55
CA THR A 183 -16.18 10.01 -0.73
C THR A 183 -16.94 10.97 -1.63
N SER A 184 -18.27 10.98 -1.53
CA SER A 184 -19.11 11.91 -2.29
C SER A 184 -20.23 12.45 -1.42
N GLY A 185 -20.70 13.64 -1.76
CA GLY A 185 -21.78 14.26 -1.00
C GLY A 185 -22.13 15.65 -1.51
N SER A 186 -22.87 16.39 -0.69
CA SER A 186 -23.32 17.75 -0.96
C SER A 186 -22.31 18.78 -0.48
N VAL A 187 -22.30 19.93 -1.14
CA VAL A 187 -21.46 21.07 -0.77
C VAL A 187 -22.35 22.28 -0.47
N SER A 188 -22.11 22.94 0.65
CA SER A 188 -22.63 24.28 0.94
C SER A 188 -21.50 25.29 0.88
N VAL A 189 -21.77 26.46 0.31
CA VAL A 189 -20.74 27.50 0.11
C VAL A 189 -21.04 28.72 0.96
N SER A 190 -20.04 29.25 1.66
CA SER A 190 -20.11 30.55 2.32
C SER A 190 -19.04 31.50 1.79
N VAL A 191 -19.37 32.79 1.68
CA VAL A 191 -18.49 33.86 1.20
C VAL A 191 -18.42 34.93 2.29
N ALA A 192 -17.21 35.29 2.73
CA ALA A 192 -16.99 36.24 3.83
C ALA A 192 -17.83 35.90 5.09
N GLY A 193 -17.88 34.61 5.43
CA GLY A 193 -18.65 34.08 6.57
C GLY A 193 -20.18 34.02 6.40
N LYS A 194 -20.73 34.39 5.23
CA LYS A 194 -22.17 34.33 4.96
C LYS A 194 -22.51 33.20 3.99
N LEU A 195 -23.52 32.41 4.33
CA LEU A 195 -23.99 31.32 3.46
C LEU A 195 -24.49 31.88 2.12
N LEU A 196 -23.93 31.40 1.03
CA LEU A 196 -24.31 31.76 -0.33
C LEU A 196 -25.49 30.90 -0.79
N LYS A 197 -26.56 31.54 -1.24
CA LYS A 197 -27.69 30.84 -1.86
C LYS A 197 -27.36 30.50 -3.30
N MET A 198 -27.00 29.25 -3.56
CA MET A 198 -26.69 28.77 -4.91
C MET A 198 -27.96 28.49 -5.73
N THR A 199 -27.88 28.68 -7.04
CA THR A 199 -28.96 28.40 -8.01
C THR A 199 -29.07 26.93 -8.38
N HIS A 200 -28.07 26.13 -8.04
CA HIS A 200 -27.97 24.70 -8.32
C HIS A 200 -27.35 23.97 -7.11
N THR A 201 -27.50 22.65 -7.08
CA THR A 201 -26.87 21.82 -6.06
C THR A 201 -25.46 21.43 -6.49
N LEU A 202 -24.47 21.75 -5.67
CA LEU A 202 -23.08 21.37 -5.87
C LEU A 202 -22.79 20.05 -5.13
N ARG A 203 -22.14 19.11 -5.81
CA ARG A 203 -21.61 17.87 -5.25
C ARG A 203 -20.09 17.88 -5.27
N PHE A 204 -19.48 17.16 -4.32
CA PHE A 204 -18.06 16.85 -4.37
C PHE A 204 -17.83 15.35 -4.57
N LEU A 205 -16.70 15.02 -5.21
CA LEU A 205 -16.15 13.68 -5.29
C LEU A 205 -14.67 13.73 -4.91
N LEU A 206 -14.34 13.14 -3.77
CA LEU A 206 -12.98 12.91 -3.32
C LEU A 206 -12.56 11.49 -3.70
N LYS A 207 -11.55 11.39 -4.57
CA LYS A 207 -11.01 10.11 -5.05
C LYS A 207 -9.49 10.03 -4.87
N PRO A 208 -8.94 8.87 -4.51
CA PRO A 208 -7.50 8.67 -4.50
C PRO A 208 -6.92 8.78 -5.92
N TYR A 209 -5.73 9.36 -6.03
CA TYR A 209 -4.99 9.52 -7.28
C TYR A 209 -3.87 8.48 -7.40
N TYR A 210 -4.06 7.57 -8.35
CA TYR A 210 -3.12 6.49 -8.70
C TYR A 210 -2.39 6.72 -10.03
N GLY A 211 -2.58 7.88 -10.66
CA GLY A 211 -1.89 8.20 -11.91
C GLY A 211 -0.40 8.46 -11.69
N LYS A 212 0.30 8.76 -12.79
CA LYS A 212 1.73 9.05 -12.75
C LYS A 212 2.00 10.34 -11.98
N ARG A 213 3.13 10.39 -11.27
CA ARG A 213 3.53 11.50 -10.40
C ARG A 213 4.89 12.04 -10.79
N CYS A 214 5.09 13.33 -10.54
CA CYS A 214 6.32 14.03 -10.81
C CYS A 214 7.42 13.50 -9.89
N THR A 215 8.53 13.06 -10.46
CA THR A 215 9.71 12.57 -9.73
C THR A 215 10.34 13.66 -8.84
N LEU A 216 10.07 14.95 -9.08
CA LEU A 216 10.60 16.03 -8.23
C LEU A 216 9.61 16.51 -7.16
N CYS A 217 8.38 16.85 -7.54
CA CYS A 217 7.42 17.51 -6.64
C CYS A 217 6.22 16.64 -6.25
N LEU A 218 6.17 15.40 -6.75
CA LEU A 218 5.16 14.37 -6.45
C LEU A 218 3.74 14.71 -6.91
N ASP A 219 3.56 15.87 -7.53
CA ASP A 219 2.30 16.29 -8.13
C ASP A 219 1.94 15.40 -9.34
N PRO A 220 0.65 15.28 -9.68
CA PRO A 220 0.18 14.56 -10.84
C PRO A 220 0.85 14.99 -12.15
N VAL A 221 1.10 14.01 -13.03
CA VAL A 221 1.54 14.24 -14.40
C VAL A 221 0.34 14.00 -15.32
N TYR A 222 -0.30 15.08 -15.77
CA TYR A 222 -1.55 15.04 -16.54
C TYR A 222 -1.36 14.90 -18.06
N ALA A 223 -0.25 15.40 -18.62
CA ALA A 223 0.08 15.28 -20.04
C ALA A 223 1.07 14.13 -20.28
N ILE A 224 1.47 13.91 -21.54
CA ILE A 224 2.71 13.17 -21.85
C ILE A 224 3.85 13.96 -21.20
N GLY A 225 4.15 13.63 -19.94
CA GLY A 225 5.02 14.42 -19.08
C GLY A 225 6.41 14.61 -19.69
N TYR A 226 7.11 15.65 -19.23
CA TYR A 226 8.52 15.77 -19.58
C TYR A 226 9.23 14.54 -19.02
N THR A 227 9.94 13.80 -19.86
CA THR A 227 10.75 12.66 -19.45
C THR A 227 12.22 13.03 -19.57
N CYS A 228 13.09 12.40 -18.78
CA CYS A 228 14.52 12.49 -19.07
C CYS A 228 14.80 11.82 -20.42
N ASP A 229 15.37 12.58 -21.36
CA ASP A 229 15.65 12.12 -22.73
C ASP A 229 16.70 10.99 -22.78
N GLU A 230 17.50 10.85 -21.72
CA GLU A 230 18.54 9.83 -21.65
C GLU A 230 18.05 8.52 -21.03
N CYS A 231 17.45 8.55 -19.83
CA CYS A 231 17.03 7.33 -19.15
C CYS A 231 15.60 6.90 -19.47
N GLU A 232 14.69 7.84 -19.78
CA GLU A 232 13.25 7.64 -19.99
C GLU A 232 12.49 7.08 -18.76
N MET A 233 13.16 6.94 -17.61
CA MET A 233 12.62 6.32 -16.38
C MET A 233 11.96 7.31 -15.41
N THR A 234 12.08 8.61 -15.68
CA THR A 234 11.54 9.68 -14.83
C THR A 234 10.52 10.51 -15.56
N GLN A 235 9.57 11.06 -14.81
CA GLN A 235 8.51 11.89 -15.36
C GLN A 235 8.31 13.14 -14.52
N TYR A 236 8.08 14.25 -15.20
CA TYR A 236 7.97 15.56 -14.57
C TYR A 236 6.71 16.27 -15.06
N CYS A 237 6.05 16.98 -14.14
CA CYS A 237 4.89 17.80 -14.46
C CYS A 237 5.24 19.06 -15.27
N SER A 238 6.51 19.49 -15.27
CA SER A 238 6.99 20.66 -16.02
C SER A 238 8.47 20.53 -16.41
N ARG A 239 8.90 21.34 -17.39
CA ARG A 239 10.31 21.44 -17.79
C ARG A 239 11.19 21.97 -16.65
N ASP A 240 10.65 22.86 -15.81
CA ASP A 240 11.34 23.38 -14.63
C ASP A 240 11.63 22.27 -13.63
N CYS A 241 10.68 21.37 -13.39
CA CYS A 241 10.88 20.22 -12.52
C CYS A 241 11.94 19.26 -13.09
N LEU A 242 11.94 19.00 -14.40
CA LEU A 242 12.99 18.23 -15.05
C LEU A 242 14.36 18.89 -14.84
N ASN A 243 14.50 20.16 -15.22
CA ASN A 243 15.78 20.89 -15.15
C ASN A 243 16.32 20.96 -13.71
N ASN A 244 15.45 21.19 -12.73
CA ASN A 244 15.83 21.24 -11.32
C ASN A 244 16.27 19.85 -10.82
N HIS A 245 15.54 18.79 -11.16
CA HIS A 245 15.92 17.44 -10.76
C HIS A 245 17.24 16.98 -11.40
N MET A 246 17.49 17.34 -12.66
CA MET A 246 18.78 17.11 -13.33
C MET A 246 19.94 17.73 -12.54
N ARG A 247 19.77 18.96 -12.02
CA ARG A 247 20.78 19.64 -11.20
C ARG A 247 20.96 19.02 -9.81
N LYS A 248 19.90 18.45 -9.24
CA LYS A 248 19.88 17.87 -7.89
C LYS A 248 20.42 16.44 -7.77
N GLY A 249 20.93 15.85 -8.85
CA GLY A 249 21.58 14.55 -8.81
C GLY A 249 20.95 13.47 -9.66
N HIS A 250 19.85 13.73 -10.39
CA HIS A 250 19.36 12.75 -11.37
C HIS A 250 20.45 12.36 -12.38
N GLY A 251 21.32 13.31 -12.76
CA GLY A 251 22.47 13.02 -13.64
C GLY A 251 23.37 11.89 -13.13
N LEU A 252 23.51 11.72 -11.81
CA LEU A 252 24.28 10.62 -11.20
C LEU A 252 23.63 9.26 -11.46
N LEU A 253 22.29 9.21 -11.39
CA LEU A 253 21.52 7.97 -11.50
C LEU A 253 21.08 7.66 -12.92
N CYS A 254 21.04 8.66 -13.80
CA CYS A 254 20.57 8.55 -15.17
C CYS A 254 21.25 7.40 -15.94
N PRO A 255 22.59 7.22 -15.90
CA PRO A 255 23.25 6.10 -16.57
C PRO A 255 22.84 4.73 -15.99
N ILE A 256 22.68 4.64 -14.67
CA ILE A 256 22.28 3.40 -13.98
C ILE A 256 20.84 3.05 -14.36
N LEU A 257 19.93 4.03 -14.34
CA LEU A 257 18.54 3.87 -14.73
C LEU A 257 18.42 3.44 -16.20
N LYS A 258 19.15 4.12 -17.10
CA LYS A 258 19.19 3.80 -18.53
C LYS A 258 19.66 2.37 -18.79
N LYS A 259 20.73 1.95 -18.10
CA LYS A 259 21.37 0.64 -18.33
C LYS A 259 20.58 -0.50 -17.69
N ASN A 260 20.10 -0.31 -16.46
CA ASN A 260 19.61 -1.41 -15.62
C ASN A 260 18.09 -1.39 -15.44
N TYR A 261 17.43 -0.24 -15.35
CA TYR A 261 16.04 -0.18 -14.90
C TYR A 261 15.01 0.00 -16.03
N ARG A 262 15.40 -0.12 -17.31
CA ARG A 262 14.44 -0.01 -18.43
C ARG A 262 13.55 -1.24 -18.65
N ILE A 263 13.89 -2.39 -18.08
CA ILE A 263 13.23 -3.67 -18.35
C ILE A 263 12.77 -4.29 -17.03
N LYS A 264 11.53 -4.82 -17.01
CA LYS A 264 10.92 -5.51 -15.86
C LYS A 264 11.05 -4.71 -14.56
N SER A 265 10.71 -3.43 -14.63
CA SER A 265 10.86 -2.48 -13.53
C SER A 265 9.56 -1.78 -13.19
N GLY A 266 9.51 -1.26 -11.97
CA GLY A 266 8.47 -0.34 -11.51
C GLY A 266 9.09 0.89 -10.88
N CYS A 267 8.25 1.92 -10.70
CA CYS A 267 8.64 3.17 -10.06
C CYS A 267 7.68 3.48 -8.91
N VAL A 268 8.25 3.89 -7.79
CA VAL A 268 7.56 4.41 -6.61
C VAL A 268 7.84 5.89 -6.57
N THR A 269 6.79 6.71 -6.53
CA THR A 269 6.89 8.15 -6.39
C THR A 269 5.82 8.58 -5.40
N THR A 270 6.21 8.75 -4.15
CA THR A 270 5.25 9.02 -3.06
C THR A 270 5.88 9.90 -1.99
N GLU A 271 5.04 10.48 -1.16
CA GLU A 271 5.49 11.11 0.08
C GLU A 271 5.55 10.05 1.17
N VAL A 272 6.58 10.15 2.00
CA VAL A 272 6.70 9.39 3.24
C VAL A 272 6.50 10.32 4.44
N ASN A 273 6.75 9.82 5.65
CA ASN A 273 6.65 10.62 6.87
C ASN A 273 7.50 11.92 6.72
N ASP A 274 7.05 13.01 7.36
CA ASP A 274 7.75 14.30 7.40
C ASP A 274 7.93 15.05 6.06
N ASP A 275 7.06 14.77 5.08
CA ASP A 275 7.01 15.51 3.79
C ASP A 275 8.21 15.25 2.89
N THR A 276 8.99 14.23 3.24
CA THR A 276 10.09 13.79 2.40
C THR A 276 9.53 13.03 1.21
N GLY A 277 9.96 13.42 0.02
CA GLY A 277 9.67 12.68 -1.21
C GLY A 277 10.49 11.40 -1.26
N LEU A 278 9.82 10.30 -1.58
CA LEU A 278 10.45 9.02 -1.86
C LEU A 278 10.29 8.71 -3.34
N VAL A 279 11.42 8.62 -4.03
CA VAL A 279 11.47 8.18 -5.41
C VAL A 279 12.37 6.98 -5.53
N ALA A 280 11.78 5.85 -5.89
CA ALA A 280 12.49 4.60 -6.05
C ALA A 280 12.13 3.91 -7.37
N TRP A 281 13.05 3.12 -7.89
CA TRP A 281 12.84 2.21 -8.99
C TRP A 281 13.23 0.82 -8.54
N TRP A 282 12.35 -0.14 -8.76
CA TRP A 282 12.67 -1.53 -8.51
C TRP A 282 12.72 -2.28 -9.82
N ARG A 283 13.55 -3.33 -9.90
CA ARG A 283 13.57 -4.24 -11.05
C ARG A 283 13.73 -5.68 -10.61
N CYS A 284 13.17 -6.59 -11.40
CA CYS A 284 13.40 -8.02 -11.28
C CYS A 284 14.72 -8.39 -11.98
N LEU A 285 15.64 -8.96 -11.23
CA LEU A 285 16.70 -9.81 -11.73
C LEU A 285 16.13 -11.24 -11.82
N GLU A 286 16.59 -12.07 -12.73
CA GLU A 286 16.09 -13.44 -12.86
C GLU A 286 16.20 -14.23 -11.54
N GLU A 287 15.45 -15.33 -11.41
CA GLU A 287 15.53 -16.25 -10.24
C GLU A 287 15.14 -15.61 -8.88
N GLY A 288 14.16 -14.71 -8.86
CA GLY A 288 13.61 -14.14 -7.62
C GLY A 288 14.54 -13.12 -6.94
N TYR A 289 15.51 -12.57 -7.66
CA TYR A 289 16.38 -11.49 -7.20
C TYR A 289 15.81 -10.12 -7.61
N PHE A 290 15.99 -9.10 -6.78
CA PHE A 290 15.49 -7.76 -7.03
C PHE A 290 16.52 -6.71 -6.66
N THR A 291 16.50 -5.59 -7.38
CA THR A 291 17.23 -4.38 -6.97
C THR A 291 16.29 -3.21 -6.86
N ILE A 292 16.49 -2.39 -5.83
CA ILE A 292 15.71 -1.17 -5.59
C ILE A 292 16.70 -0.01 -5.53
N LEU A 293 16.66 0.87 -6.54
CA LEU A 293 17.43 2.10 -6.58
C LEU A 293 16.59 3.25 -6.08
N VAL A 294 17.13 4.08 -5.20
CA VAL A 294 16.48 5.27 -4.65
C VAL A 294 17.27 6.51 -4.99
N ASP A 295 16.57 7.59 -5.28
CA ASP A 295 17.16 8.88 -5.56
C ASP A 295 17.81 9.53 -4.32
N SER A 296 18.63 10.57 -4.49
CA SER A 296 19.27 11.27 -3.38
C SER A 296 18.37 12.28 -2.66
N GLY A 297 17.11 12.45 -3.09
CA GLY A 297 16.13 13.35 -2.46
C GLY A 297 15.51 12.80 -1.18
N ASN A 298 15.91 11.59 -0.76
CA ASN A 298 15.39 10.91 0.42
C ASN A 298 16.04 11.40 1.74
N ALA A 299 15.56 10.88 2.88
CA ALA A 299 15.98 11.28 4.22
C ALA A 299 17.47 11.02 4.54
N LEU A 300 18.11 10.06 3.87
CA LEU A 300 19.56 9.79 3.99
C LEU A 300 20.42 10.82 3.26
N GLY A 301 19.83 11.67 2.42
CA GLY A 301 20.56 12.66 1.61
C GLY A 301 21.51 12.07 0.56
N CYS A 302 21.46 10.76 0.33
CA CYS A 302 22.28 10.05 -0.65
C CYS A 302 21.45 9.01 -1.41
N ALA A 303 21.87 8.69 -2.63
CA ALA A 303 21.24 7.62 -3.39
C ALA A 303 21.71 6.25 -2.87
N ILE A 304 20.82 5.28 -2.87
CA ILE A 304 21.07 3.93 -2.35
C ILE A 304 20.46 2.89 -3.28
N GLU A 305 21.18 1.78 -3.50
CA GLU A 305 20.67 0.62 -4.20
C GLU A 305 20.62 -0.59 -3.25
N LEU A 306 19.43 -1.11 -2.99
CA LEU A 306 19.21 -2.33 -2.21
C LEU A 306 19.19 -3.56 -3.10
N TYR A 307 19.68 -4.68 -2.58
CA TYR A 307 19.69 -5.98 -3.25
C TYR A 307 18.90 -6.97 -2.41
N LEU A 308 17.82 -7.51 -2.97
CA LEU A 308 16.91 -8.40 -2.28
C LEU A 308 16.80 -9.75 -2.99
N CYS A 309 16.46 -10.81 -2.25
CA CYS A 309 16.26 -12.14 -2.79
C CYS A 309 15.06 -12.83 -2.13
N THR A 310 14.16 -13.36 -2.96
CA THR A 310 12.99 -14.13 -2.50
C THR A 310 13.42 -15.45 -1.88
N LEU A 311 14.42 -16.10 -2.47
CA LEU A 311 14.82 -17.45 -2.08
C LEU A 311 15.62 -17.47 -0.77
N LYS A 312 16.27 -16.36 -0.41
CA LYS A 312 17.10 -16.25 0.81
C LYS A 312 16.33 -15.64 1.98
N SER A 313 16.73 -16.02 3.19
CA SER A 313 16.22 -15.44 4.43
C SER A 313 16.94 -14.12 4.71
N ALA A 314 16.19 -13.04 4.94
CA ALA A 314 16.76 -11.73 5.28
C ALA A 314 17.58 -11.79 6.58
N LYS A 315 17.21 -12.70 7.49
CA LYS A 315 17.94 -12.98 8.73
C LYS A 315 19.33 -13.59 8.51
N GLU A 316 19.50 -14.35 7.43
CA GLU A 316 20.76 -15.02 7.11
C GLU A 316 21.68 -14.13 6.27
N GLU A 317 21.11 -13.38 5.32
CA GLU A 317 21.92 -12.60 4.38
C GLU A 317 22.17 -11.15 4.79
N GLY A 318 21.45 -10.64 5.78
CA GLY A 318 21.52 -9.25 6.21
C GLY A 318 20.92 -8.27 5.19
N LEU A 319 20.96 -6.99 5.51
CA LEU A 319 20.58 -5.92 4.57
C LEU A 319 21.76 -5.65 3.63
N ARG A 320 21.59 -5.97 2.34
CA ARG A 320 22.63 -5.73 1.31
C ARG A 320 22.31 -4.48 0.52
N TYR A 321 23.23 -3.52 0.53
CA TYR A 321 23.05 -2.26 -0.15
C TYR A 321 24.36 -1.66 -0.67
N LYS A 322 24.23 -0.73 -1.60
CA LYS A 322 25.31 0.09 -2.13
C LYS A 322 24.90 1.56 -2.09
N LEU A 323 25.71 2.39 -1.41
CA LEU A 323 25.56 3.84 -1.47
C LEU A 323 26.15 4.38 -2.76
N ILE A 324 25.45 5.34 -3.38
CA ILE A 324 25.84 5.99 -4.62
C ILE A 324 26.01 7.47 -4.32
N THR A 325 27.27 7.88 -4.11
CA THR A 325 27.65 9.28 -3.88
C THR A 325 28.19 9.91 -5.17
N PRO A 326 28.11 11.23 -5.32
CA PRO A 326 28.78 11.93 -6.41
C PRO A 326 30.27 11.62 -6.38
N ALA A 327 30.90 11.45 -7.55
CA ALA A 327 32.35 11.42 -7.62
C ALA A 327 32.91 12.73 -7.05
N PRO A 328 33.99 12.71 -6.24
CA PRO A 328 34.60 13.93 -5.74
C PRO A 328 35.00 14.80 -6.93
N LYS A 329 34.54 16.05 -6.93
CA LYS A 329 34.96 17.04 -7.93
C LYS A 329 36.38 17.49 -7.58
N GLU A 330 37.26 17.49 -8.57
CA GLU A 330 38.52 18.22 -8.51
C GLU A 330 38.23 19.65 -8.96
N ASP A 331 38.54 20.64 -8.12
CA ASP A 331 38.51 22.04 -8.54
C ASP A 331 39.73 22.34 -9.44
N ASP A 332 39.65 23.42 -10.23
CA ASP A 332 40.70 23.88 -11.16
C ASP A 332 42.07 24.15 -10.47
N ASP A 333 42.11 24.26 -9.14
CA ASP A 333 43.33 24.40 -8.33
C ASP A 333 43.90 23.05 -7.79
N GLY A 334 43.35 21.91 -8.22
CA GLY A 334 43.80 20.58 -7.78
C GLY A 334 43.43 20.22 -6.32
N VAL A 335 42.62 21.05 -5.67
CA VAL A 335 42.11 20.81 -4.32
C VAL A 335 40.85 19.95 -4.42
N LYS A 336 40.93 18.71 -3.93
CA LYS A 336 39.75 17.85 -3.78
C LYS A 336 38.86 18.42 -2.68
N ILE A 337 37.79 19.12 -3.05
CA ILE A 337 36.72 19.47 -2.10
C ILE A 337 35.97 18.19 -1.76
N THR A 338 36.42 17.55 -0.68
CA THR A 338 35.68 16.48 -0.02
C THR A 338 34.64 17.11 0.89
N THR A 339 33.57 17.66 0.32
CA THR A 339 32.28 17.62 1.04
C THR A 339 31.79 16.17 0.96
N SER A 340 32.46 15.28 1.70
CA SER A 340 31.95 13.93 1.88
C SER A 340 30.60 14.11 2.57
N PRO A 341 29.48 13.71 1.96
CA PRO A 341 28.24 13.60 2.72
C PRO A 341 28.54 12.74 3.95
N GLN A 342 27.96 13.09 5.10
CA GLN A 342 28.03 12.23 6.27
C GLN A 342 27.54 10.84 5.84
N THR A 343 28.40 9.84 5.96
CA THR A 343 28.02 8.46 5.65
C THR A 343 26.94 8.07 6.65
N PRO A 344 25.73 7.69 6.20
CA PRO A 344 24.66 7.30 7.10
C PRO A 344 25.10 6.08 7.92
N THR A 345 24.64 6.01 9.17
CA THR A 345 24.90 4.84 10.02
C THR A 345 24.11 3.63 9.52
N GLU A 346 24.48 2.44 9.96
CA GLU A 346 23.73 1.22 9.60
C GLU A 346 22.29 1.28 10.10
N GLU A 347 22.06 1.87 11.28
CA GLU A 347 20.72 2.10 11.85
C GLU A 347 19.89 3.04 10.97
N ASP A 348 20.47 4.17 10.53
CA ASP A 348 19.79 5.09 9.60
C ASP A 348 19.36 4.39 8.31
N VAL A 349 20.24 3.54 7.75
CA VAL A 349 19.96 2.78 6.53
C VAL A 349 18.86 1.75 6.76
N ILE A 350 18.86 1.07 7.91
CA ILE A 350 17.82 0.08 8.27
C ILE A 350 16.46 0.76 8.40
N ASP A 351 16.38 1.85 9.15
CA ASP A 351 15.14 2.59 9.38
C ASP A 351 14.58 3.15 8.06
N PHE A 352 15.45 3.75 7.25
CA PHE A 352 15.08 4.21 5.92
C PHE A 352 14.61 3.06 5.02
N SER A 353 15.31 1.93 5.03
CA SER A 353 14.96 0.76 4.22
C SER A 353 13.60 0.20 4.61
N CYS A 354 13.22 0.23 5.89
CA CYS A 354 11.89 -0.18 6.32
C CYS A 354 10.79 0.71 5.72
N VAL A 355 10.99 2.03 5.68
CA VAL A 355 10.06 2.96 5.02
C VAL A 355 9.98 2.67 3.52
N LEU A 356 11.13 2.55 2.85
CA LEU A 356 11.22 2.24 1.43
C LEU A 356 10.53 0.91 1.06
N LEU A 357 10.84 -0.16 1.80
CA LEU A 357 10.31 -1.50 1.53
C LEU A 357 8.79 -1.54 1.71
N ARG A 358 8.21 -0.75 2.62
CA ARG A 358 6.76 -0.61 2.76
C ARG A 358 6.11 0.00 1.52
N GLU A 359 6.71 1.06 0.96
CA GLU A 359 6.15 1.70 -0.24
C GLU A 359 6.40 0.87 -1.52
N VAL A 360 7.54 0.19 -1.60
CA VAL A 360 7.82 -0.76 -2.69
C VAL A 360 6.90 -1.98 -2.60
N ASN A 361 6.60 -2.47 -1.40
CA ASN A 361 5.62 -3.54 -1.18
C ASN A 361 4.24 -3.17 -1.76
N ARG A 362 3.73 -1.97 -1.45
CA ARG A 362 2.48 -1.45 -2.02
C ARG A 362 2.52 -1.34 -3.54
N SER A 363 3.61 -0.79 -4.09
CA SER A 363 3.81 -0.69 -5.54
C SER A 363 3.85 -2.06 -6.23
N ALA A 364 4.52 -3.04 -5.62
CA ALA A 364 4.61 -4.41 -6.12
C ALA A 364 3.25 -5.12 -6.10
N ILE A 365 2.42 -4.87 -5.07
CA ILE A 365 1.03 -5.37 -5.01
C ILE A 365 0.22 -4.86 -6.20
N LEU A 366 0.26 -3.55 -6.46
CA LEU A 366 -0.46 -2.94 -7.58
C LEU A 366 0.03 -3.47 -8.94
N SER A 367 1.29 -3.89 -9.01
CA SER A 367 1.90 -4.47 -10.21
C SER A 367 1.69 -5.99 -10.32
N GLY A 368 1.06 -6.64 -9.32
CA GLY A 368 0.87 -8.08 -9.27
C GLY A 368 2.15 -8.90 -9.04
N CYS A 369 3.24 -8.28 -8.56
CA CYS A 369 4.54 -8.93 -8.39
C CYS A 369 4.66 -9.59 -7.01
N VAL A 370 4.09 -10.79 -6.87
CA VAL A 370 4.02 -11.56 -5.60
C VAL A 370 5.39 -11.73 -4.93
N SER A 371 6.42 -12.12 -5.68
CA SER A 371 7.75 -12.42 -5.15
C SER A 371 8.45 -11.19 -4.58
N LEU A 372 8.36 -10.04 -5.26
CA LEU A 372 8.90 -8.78 -4.73
C LEU A 372 8.13 -8.36 -3.47
N THR A 373 6.80 -8.44 -3.49
CA THR A 373 5.99 -8.13 -2.31
C THR A 373 6.41 -8.99 -1.11
N ALA A 374 6.50 -10.31 -1.30
CA ALA A 374 6.91 -11.25 -0.24
C ALA A 374 8.36 -11.02 0.22
N THR A 375 9.25 -10.65 -0.69
CA THR A 375 10.63 -10.29 -0.34
C THR A 375 10.67 -9.03 0.52
N CYS A 376 9.93 -7.97 0.18
CA CYS A 376 9.82 -6.80 1.03
C CYS A 376 9.30 -7.16 2.43
N LEU A 377 8.30 -8.05 2.53
CA LEU A 377 7.76 -8.52 3.81
C LEU A 377 8.79 -9.29 4.63
N ASN A 378 9.62 -10.12 4.01
CA ASN A 378 10.70 -10.85 4.68
C ASN A 378 11.70 -9.91 5.35
N TYR A 379 12.10 -8.84 4.65
CA TYR A 379 13.00 -7.84 5.21
C TYR A 379 12.31 -6.99 6.28
N LEU A 380 11.05 -6.59 6.09
CA LEU A 380 10.28 -5.88 7.11
C LEU A 380 10.12 -6.71 8.38
N TYR A 381 9.86 -8.02 8.26
CA TYR A 381 9.75 -8.93 9.40
C TYR A 381 11.03 -9.00 10.24
N VAL A 382 12.20 -8.89 9.60
CA VAL A 382 13.51 -9.00 10.28
C VAL A 382 13.98 -7.66 10.84
N PHE A 383 13.81 -6.58 10.08
CA PHE A 383 14.45 -5.30 10.37
C PHE A 383 13.51 -4.22 10.89
N SER A 384 12.19 -4.34 10.72
CA SER A 384 11.29 -3.28 11.12
C SER A 384 11.18 -3.20 12.66
N PRO A 385 11.37 -2.02 13.26
CA PRO A 385 11.13 -1.83 14.69
C PRO A 385 9.64 -1.83 15.04
N SER A 386 8.75 -1.71 14.06
CA SER A 386 7.30 -1.63 14.27
C SER A 386 6.57 -2.91 13.86
N THR A 387 6.18 -3.70 14.88
CA THR A 387 5.35 -4.88 14.69
C THR A 387 4.00 -4.55 14.03
N GLU A 388 3.35 -3.46 14.41
CA GLU A 388 2.02 -3.08 13.88
C GLU A 388 2.09 -2.75 12.38
N ILE A 389 3.05 -1.92 11.97
CA ILE A 389 3.23 -1.56 10.55
C ILE A 389 3.54 -2.81 9.72
N THR A 390 4.36 -3.69 10.27
CA THR A 390 4.73 -4.95 9.61
C THR A 390 3.51 -5.88 9.48
N ILE A 391 2.68 -6.01 10.52
CA ILE A 391 1.42 -6.76 10.45
C ILE A 391 0.52 -6.17 9.37
N GLN A 392 0.34 -4.85 9.32
CA GLN A 392 -0.50 -4.20 8.31
C GLN A 392 -0.04 -4.50 6.88
N ALA A 393 1.27 -4.44 6.61
CA ALA A 393 1.81 -4.79 5.29
C ALA A 393 1.55 -6.27 4.91
N HIS A 394 1.68 -7.19 5.87
CA HIS A 394 1.40 -8.61 5.66
C HIS A 394 -0.11 -8.89 5.48
N VAL A 395 -0.96 -8.19 6.21
CA VAL A 395 -2.43 -8.28 6.06
C VAL A 395 -2.83 -7.78 4.67
N LEU A 396 -2.24 -6.68 4.20
CA LEU A 396 -2.48 -6.16 2.86
C LEU A 396 -2.03 -7.17 1.78
N PHE A 397 -0.83 -7.74 1.89
CA PHE A 397 -0.40 -8.83 0.99
C PHE A 397 -1.39 -9.99 0.99
N SER A 398 -1.85 -10.40 2.17
CA SER A 398 -2.83 -11.47 2.30
C SER A 398 -4.17 -11.06 1.69
N ALA A 399 -4.66 -9.84 1.89
CA ALA A 399 -5.90 -9.40 1.26
C ALA A 399 -5.81 -9.35 -0.28
N ALA A 400 -4.67 -8.93 -0.82
CA ALA A 400 -4.46 -8.77 -2.26
C ALA A 400 -4.22 -10.10 -2.99
N PHE A 401 -3.42 -10.98 -2.40
CA PHE A 401 -2.98 -12.22 -3.04
C PHE A 401 -3.55 -13.49 -2.38
N TYR A 402 -4.22 -13.36 -1.25
CA TYR A 402 -4.70 -14.47 -0.42
C TYR A 402 -6.18 -14.34 -0.04
N CYS A 403 -7.07 -14.82 -0.92
CA CYS A 403 -8.49 -14.98 -0.60
C CYS A 403 -9.02 -16.32 -1.12
N ASN A 404 -8.72 -17.45 -0.46
CA ASN A 404 -9.32 -18.78 -0.70
C ASN A 404 -9.37 -19.27 -2.18
N ARG A 405 -8.66 -18.57 -3.08
CA ARG A 405 -8.70 -18.68 -4.54
C ARG A 405 -7.27 -18.53 -5.06
N LEU A 406 -6.36 -19.39 -4.60
CA LEU A 406 -5.20 -19.68 -5.44
C LEU A 406 -5.79 -20.32 -6.71
N GLU A 407 -5.99 -19.51 -7.75
CA GLU A 407 -6.47 -19.94 -9.06
C GLU A 407 -5.31 -20.63 -9.79
N GLY A 408 -4.87 -21.78 -9.29
CA GLY A 408 -3.74 -22.51 -9.87
C GLY A 408 -2.96 -23.33 -8.86
N ALA A 409 -2.24 -24.33 -9.37
CA ALA A 409 -1.26 -25.06 -8.60
C ALA A 409 0.01 -24.19 -8.44
N ILE A 410 0.56 -24.12 -7.22
CA ILE A 410 1.87 -23.52 -6.99
C ILE A 410 2.91 -24.44 -7.62
N THR A 411 3.56 -23.96 -8.68
CA THR A 411 4.46 -24.79 -9.52
C THR A 411 5.94 -24.46 -9.37
N THR A 412 6.26 -23.31 -8.76
CA THR A 412 7.65 -22.84 -8.60
C THR A 412 8.02 -22.68 -7.12
N VAL A 413 9.30 -22.94 -6.82
CA VAL A 413 9.84 -22.79 -5.45
C VAL A 413 9.73 -21.34 -4.97
N GLU A 414 9.97 -20.38 -5.86
CA GLU A 414 9.84 -18.95 -5.59
C GLU A 414 8.42 -18.57 -5.15
N GLU A 415 7.42 -19.04 -5.89
CA GLU A 415 6.00 -18.80 -5.56
C GLU A 415 5.63 -19.45 -4.22
N TYR A 416 6.04 -20.70 -4.00
CA TYR A 416 5.81 -21.38 -2.71
C TYR A 416 6.40 -20.59 -1.54
N ILE A 417 7.66 -20.17 -1.65
CA ILE A 417 8.35 -19.40 -0.59
C ILE A 417 7.63 -18.08 -0.35
N SER A 418 7.18 -17.42 -1.41
CA SER A 418 6.51 -16.12 -1.33
C SER A 418 5.24 -16.18 -0.49
N TYR A 419 4.42 -17.21 -0.64
CA TYR A 419 3.24 -17.41 0.19
C TYR A 419 3.57 -17.97 1.57
N ALA A 420 4.37 -19.04 1.62
CA ALA A 420 4.60 -19.78 2.86
C ALA A 420 5.31 -18.93 3.92
N ARG A 421 6.36 -18.19 3.52
CA ARG A 421 7.14 -17.36 4.44
C ARG A 421 6.32 -16.18 4.95
N SER A 422 5.58 -15.49 4.07
CA SER A 422 4.76 -14.35 4.46
C SER A 422 3.63 -14.74 5.41
N LEU A 423 2.95 -15.86 5.20
CA LEU A 423 1.92 -16.34 6.13
C LEU A 423 2.53 -16.79 7.46
N HIS A 424 3.68 -17.47 7.42
CA HIS A 424 4.40 -17.85 8.64
C HIS A 424 4.78 -16.61 9.47
N ALA A 425 5.42 -15.62 8.85
CA ALA A 425 5.82 -14.37 9.49
C ALA A 425 4.61 -13.61 10.08
N LEU A 426 3.52 -13.48 9.31
CA LEU A 426 2.28 -12.86 9.79
C LEU A 426 1.73 -13.58 11.03
N SER A 427 1.67 -14.91 11.01
CA SER A 427 1.19 -15.68 12.16
C SER A 427 2.06 -15.49 13.40
N ALA A 428 3.38 -15.46 13.24
CA ALA A 428 4.33 -15.23 14.33
C ALA A 428 4.15 -13.83 14.95
N LEU A 429 4.06 -12.79 14.10
CA LEU A 429 3.82 -11.41 14.54
C LEU A 429 2.49 -11.27 15.28
N LEU A 430 1.41 -11.86 14.75
CA LEU A 430 0.09 -11.82 15.37
C LEU A 430 0.06 -12.53 16.73
N MET A 431 0.74 -13.67 16.84
CA MET A 431 0.87 -14.38 18.13
C MET A 431 1.65 -13.56 19.14
N GLU A 432 2.80 -13.00 18.75
CA GLU A 432 3.63 -12.17 19.63
C GLU A 432 2.86 -10.94 20.12
N TYR A 433 2.18 -10.26 19.20
CA TYR A 433 1.34 -9.10 19.51
C TYR A 433 0.21 -9.47 20.48
N ALA A 434 -0.51 -10.56 20.20
CA ALA A 434 -1.60 -11.02 21.05
C ALA A 434 -1.10 -11.26 22.49
N LEU A 435 0.02 -11.97 22.64
CA LEU A 435 0.59 -12.32 23.95
C LEU A 435 1.05 -11.09 24.76
N LYS A 436 1.49 -10.03 24.09
CA LYS A 436 1.88 -8.75 24.71
C LYS A 436 0.69 -7.82 24.98
N SER A 437 -0.48 -8.09 24.41
CA SER A 437 -1.62 -7.19 24.50
C SER A 437 -2.25 -7.19 25.90
N PRO A 438 -2.39 -6.02 26.54
CA PRO A 438 -3.12 -5.90 27.81
C PRO A 438 -4.65 -5.89 27.62
N ILE A 439 -5.13 -5.78 26.38
CA ILE A 439 -6.56 -5.62 26.06
C ILE A 439 -7.12 -6.96 25.60
N ALA A 440 -8.12 -7.49 26.32
CA ALA A 440 -8.69 -8.81 26.05
C ALA A 440 -9.32 -8.95 24.65
N SER A 441 -10.03 -7.92 24.17
CA SER A 441 -10.62 -7.92 22.81
C SER A 441 -9.54 -7.98 21.73
N GLU A 442 -8.44 -7.26 21.92
CA GLU A 442 -7.30 -7.23 21.00
C GLU A 442 -6.54 -8.56 20.99
N PHE A 443 -6.30 -9.14 22.16
CA PHE A 443 -5.77 -10.51 22.28
C PHE A 443 -6.60 -11.49 21.45
N TRP A 444 -7.93 -11.51 21.67
CA TRP A 444 -8.82 -12.47 21.00
C TRP A 444 -8.89 -12.24 19.49
N ARG A 445 -8.88 -10.98 19.06
CA ARG A 445 -8.84 -10.63 17.64
C ARG A 445 -7.58 -11.18 16.97
N ARG A 446 -6.40 -10.84 17.51
CA ARG A 446 -5.10 -11.18 16.92
C ARG A 446 -4.79 -12.67 16.97
N ILE A 447 -5.13 -13.37 18.06
CA ILE A 447 -4.87 -14.81 18.17
C ILE A 447 -5.77 -15.63 17.22
N ARG A 448 -7.02 -15.19 16.99
CA ARG A 448 -7.91 -15.80 15.99
C ARG A 448 -7.43 -15.54 14.57
N GLU A 449 -6.90 -14.36 14.30
CA GLU A 449 -6.27 -14.03 13.03
C GLU A 449 -5.04 -14.91 12.78
N ALA A 450 -4.17 -15.10 13.80
CA ALA A 450 -3.03 -16.00 13.71
C ALA A 450 -3.45 -17.45 13.40
N ARG A 451 -4.51 -17.95 14.05
CA ARG A 451 -5.11 -19.25 13.75
C ARG A 451 -5.54 -19.35 12.29
N ALA A 452 -6.27 -18.35 11.79
CA ALA A 452 -6.76 -18.33 10.41
C ALA A 452 -5.60 -18.38 9.41
N THR A 453 -4.53 -17.60 9.65
CA THR A 453 -3.30 -17.56 8.84
C THR A 453 -2.56 -18.91 8.83
N LEU A 454 -2.47 -19.61 9.97
CA LEU A 454 -1.84 -20.93 10.02
C LEU A 454 -2.68 -22.02 9.34
N VAL A 455 -4.01 -21.97 9.47
CA VAL A 455 -4.91 -22.88 8.74
C VAL A 455 -4.77 -22.67 7.23
N ALA A 456 -4.66 -21.41 6.82
CA ALA A 456 -4.37 -21.00 5.45
C ALA A 456 -3.05 -21.60 4.93
N LEU A 457 -1.98 -21.50 5.72
CA LEU A 457 -0.67 -22.08 5.41
C LEU A 457 -0.71 -23.61 5.32
N CYS A 458 -1.43 -24.29 6.23
CA CYS A 458 -1.66 -25.74 6.15
C CYS A 458 -2.31 -26.17 4.83
N ARG A 459 -3.22 -25.38 4.27
CA ARG A 459 -3.85 -25.68 2.97
C ARG A 459 -2.83 -25.59 1.83
N ILE A 460 -1.93 -24.59 1.87
CA ILE A 460 -0.85 -24.46 0.88
C ILE A 460 0.04 -25.70 0.91
N HIS A 461 0.49 -26.14 2.08
CA HIS A 461 1.33 -27.35 2.18
C HIS A 461 0.61 -28.60 1.67
N ARG A 462 -0.68 -28.76 1.99
CA ARG A 462 -1.50 -29.90 1.54
C ARG A 462 -1.75 -29.93 0.03
N ALA A 463 -1.67 -28.79 -0.65
CA ALA A 463 -1.78 -28.73 -2.11
C ALA A 463 -0.57 -29.37 -2.81
N ASN A 464 0.45 -29.82 -2.07
CA ASN A 464 1.67 -30.43 -2.58
C ASN A 464 2.37 -29.52 -3.61
N PRO A 465 2.73 -28.29 -3.22
CA PRO A 465 3.32 -27.32 -4.10
C PRO A 465 4.63 -27.88 -4.67
N CYS A 466 4.89 -27.57 -5.94
CA CYS A 466 6.13 -27.96 -6.62
C CYS A 466 6.36 -29.49 -6.68
N LEU A 467 5.30 -30.29 -6.84
CA LEU A 467 5.37 -31.76 -6.87
C LEU A 467 6.41 -32.34 -7.85
N GLY A 468 6.73 -31.63 -8.93
CA GLY A 468 7.74 -32.03 -9.91
C GLY A 468 9.19 -31.67 -9.56
N VAL A 469 9.43 -30.94 -8.48
CA VAL A 469 10.78 -30.47 -8.08
C VAL A 469 11.44 -31.49 -7.14
N PRO A 470 12.61 -32.06 -7.48
CA PRO A 470 13.29 -33.04 -6.64
C PRO A 470 13.59 -32.50 -5.23
N GLY A 471 13.34 -33.31 -4.19
CA GLY A 471 13.60 -32.97 -2.79
C GLY A 471 12.60 -31.99 -2.15
N MET A 472 11.66 -31.43 -2.93
CA MET A 472 10.72 -30.44 -2.41
C MET A 472 9.64 -31.06 -1.52
N ARG A 473 9.27 -32.32 -1.77
CA ARG A 473 8.27 -33.04 -0.96
C ARG A 473 8.70 -33.11 0.51
N GLU A 474 9.94 -33.52 0.77
CA GLU A 474 10.47 -33.63 2.13
C GLU A 474 10.50 -32.26 2.84
N ILE A 475 10.83 -31.19 2.10
CA ILE A 475 10.83 -29.82 2.61
C ILE A 475 9.41 -29.38 2.97
N VAL A 476 8.43 -29.57 2.08
CA VAL A 476 7.02 -29.23 2.31
C VAL A 476 6.45 -30.00 3.50
N GLU A 477 6.73 -31.30 3.59
CA GLU A 477 6.28 -32.14 4.72
C GLU A 477 6.88 -31.68 6.05
N SER A 478 8.15 -31.28 6.07
CA SER A 478 8.77 -30.67 7.26
C SER A 478 8.09 -29.36 7.65
N GLN A 479 7.87 -28.46 6.67
CA GLN A 479 7.20 -27.18 6.89
C GLN A 479 5.74 -27.34 7.34
N GLN A 480 5.06 -28.38 6.86
CA GLN A 480 3.73 -28.74 7.34
C GLN A 480 3.75 -29.12 8.82
N CYS A 481 4.76 -29.87 9.27
CA CYS A 481 4.92 -30.22 10.69
C CYS A 481 5.17 -28.96 11.54
N ASP A 482 6.05 -28.06 11.09
CA ASP A 482 6.33 -26.79 11.79
C ASP A 482 5.08 -25.90 11.91
N THR A 483 4.26 -25.88 10.85
CA THR A 483 2.98 -25.14 10.82
C THR A 483 1.96 -25.75 11.77
N LEU A 484 1.83 -27.08 11.81
CA LEU A 484 0.94 -27.80 12.73
C LEU A 484 1.36 -27.59 14.20
N ILE A 485 2.66 -27.60 14.49
CA ILE A 485 3.19 -27.29 15.83
C ILE A 485 2.84 -25.86 16.23
N SER A 486 2.98 -24.91 15.31
CA SER A 486 2.61 -23.50 15.56
C SER A 486 1.10 -23.36 15.80
N LEU A 487 0.27 -24.08 15.05
CA LEU A 487 -1.18 -24.10 15.23
C LEU A 487 -1.58 -24.74 16.57
N ALA A 488 -0.90 -25.81 16.99
CA ALA A 488 -1.08 -26.40 18.31
C ALA A 488 -0.79 -25.37 19.44
N LYS A 489 0.29 -24.60 19.32
CA LYS A 489 0.62 -23.53 20.28
C LYS A 489 -0.48 -22.47 20.34
N VAL A 490 -1.04 -22.05 19.19
CA VAL A 490 -2.16 -21.11 19.17
C VAL A 490 -3.35 -21.63 19.96
N PHE A 491 -3.72 -22.91 19.77
CA PHE A 491 -4.82 -23.51 20.52
C PHE A 491 -4.52 -23.63 22.02
N VAL A 492 -3.29 -23.93 22.42
CA VAL A 492 -2.89 -23.89 23.84
C VAL A 492 -3.02 -22.48 24.42
N VAL A 493 -2.57 -21.46 23.70
CA VAL A 493 -2.70 -20.05 24.13
C VAL A 493 -4.17 -19.65 24.27
N MET A 494 -5.03 -20.09 23.33
CA MET A 494 -6.48 -19.87 23.45
C MET A 494 -7.06 -20.60 24.66
N ALA A 495 -6.65 -21.86 24.92
CA ALA A 495 -7.12 -22.65 26.05
C ALA A 495 -6.80 -21.98 27.40
N THR A 496 -5.59 -21.43 27.57
CA THR A 496 -5.18 -20.79 28.83
C THR A 496 -5.92 -19.49 29.16
N ARG A 497 -6.58 -18.87 28.17
CA ARG A 497 -7.37 -17.63 28.33
C ARG A 497 -8.87 -17.86 28.23
N THR A 498 -9.30 -19.12 28.06
CA THR A 498 -10.71 -19.53 28.02
C THR A 498 -11.15 -20.02 29.40
N PRO A 499 -12.41 -19.81 29.84
CA PRO A 499 -12.94 -20.45 31.04
C PRO A 499 -12.75 -21.96 31.03
N GLU A 500 -12.54 -22.58 32.21
CA GLU A 500 -12.16 -24.00 32.32
C GLU A 500 -13.12 -24.96 31.57
N GLY A 501 -14.42 -24.66 31.56
CA GLY A 501 -15.45 -25.47 30.88
C GLY A 501 -15.25 -25.61 29.36
N ASP A 502 -14.71 -24.57 28.71
CA ASP A 502 -14.54 -24.52 27.25
C ASP A 502 -13.08 -24.75 26.83
N SER A 503 -12.13 -24.72 27.77
CA SER A 503 -10.69 -24.91 27.53
C SER A 503 -10.34 -26.27 26.90
N ARG A 504 -11.09 -27.33 27.25
CA ARG A 504 -10.88 -28.70 26.73
C ARG A 504 -11.06 -28.80 25.22
N GLY A 505 -11.99 -28.03 24.63
CA GLY A 505 -12.19 -28.00 23.18
C GLY A 505 -10.95 -27.53 22.44
N TRP A 506 -10.27 -26.50 22.95
CA TRP A 506 -9.03 -26.00 22.38
C TRP A 506 -7.85 -26.96 22.57
N LEU A 507 -7.73 -27.59 23.74
CA LEU A 507 -6.70 -28.61 23.97
C LEU A 507 -6.87 -29.80 23.02
N TYR A 508 -8.10 -30.19 22.72
CA TYR A 508 -8.42 -31.25 21.76
C TYR A 508 -7.99 -30.91 20.33
N GLU A 509 -8.23 -29.68 19.88
CA GLU A 509 -7.73 -29.21 18.58
C GLU A 509 -6.20 -29.14 18.53
N SER A 510 -5.54 -28.75 19.62
CA SER A 510 -4.08 -28.81 19.75
C SER A 510 -3.55 -30.24 19.64
N GLU A 511 -4.21 -31.19 20.31
CA GLU A 511 -3.85 -32.61 20.28
C GLU A 511 -3.96 -33.19 18.86
N LYS A 512 -5.02 -32.84 18.11
CA LYS A 512 -5.16 -33.25 16.71
C LYS A 512 -3.98 -32.82 15.85
N CYS A 513 -3.51 -31.57 16.02
CA CYS A 513 -2.35 -31.07 15.29
C CYS A 513 -1.09 -31.89 15.63
N MET A 514 -0.83 -32.15 16.91
CA MET A 514 0.34 -32.92 17.34
C MET A 514 0.31 -34.37 16.86
N ARG A 515 -0.86 -35.03 16.90
CA ARG A 515 -1.02 -36.40 16.37
C ARG A 515 -0.74 -36.46 14.86
N GLN A 516 -1.13 -35.44 14.09
CA GLN A 516 -0.80 -35.36 12.66
C GLN A 516 0.72 -35.25 12.44
N CYS A 517 1.43 -34.47 13.25
CA CYS A 517 2.90 -34.41 13.17
C CYS A 517 3.54 -35.77 13.47
N ILE A 518 3.09 -36.45 14.52
CA ILE A 518 3.64 -37.75 14.95
C ILE A 518 3.42 -38.83 13.89
N GLY A 519 2.33 -38.74 13.13
CA GLY A 519 2.05 -39.61 11.99
C GLY A 519 2.95 -39.38 10.76
N ASN A 520 3.78 -38.32 10.73
CA ASN A 520 4.60 -37.98 9.56
C ASN A 520 5.88 -38.85 9.49
N GLU A 521 6.03 -39.62 8.41
CA GLU A 521 7.17 -40.53 8.21
C GLU A 521 8.50 -39.80 7.99
N SER A 522 8.49 -38.66 7.31
CA SER A 522 9.69 -37.85 7.10
C SER A 522 10.23 -37.28 8.42
N LEU A 523 9.34 -36.90 9.34
CA LEU A 523 9.73 -36.47 10.69
C LEU A 523 10.37 -37.63 11.47
N LYS A 524 9.80 -38.84 11.42
CA LYS A 524 10.33 -40.03 12.13
C LYS A 524 11.75 -40.40 11.73
N ARG A 525 12.15 -40.12 10.48
CA ARG A 525 13.53 -40.32 10.00
C ARG A 525 14.54 -39.42 10.72
N ASN A 526 14.11 -38.25 11.21
CA ASN A 526 14.94 -37.36 12.02
C ASN A 526 14.69 -37.58 13.52
N GLN A 527 15.44 -38.51 14.12
CA GLN A 527 15.27 -38.90 15.53
C GLN A 527 15.27 -37.72 16.51
N ARG A 528 16.10 -36.69 16.27
CA ARG A 528 16.17 -35.51 17.15
C ARG A 528 14.91 -34.65 17.04
N ALA A 529 14.48 -34.33 15.81
CA ALA A 529 13.28 -33.52 15.59
C ALA A 529 12.03 -34.25 16.09
N TYR A 530 11.91 -35.55 15.81
CA TYR A 530 10.79 -36.37 16.27
C TYR A 530 10.70 -36.42 17.80
N ALA A 531 11.83 -36.59 18.49
CA ALA A 531 11.86 -36.55 19.96
C ALA A 531 11.39 -35.20 20.54
N LEU A 532 11.77 -34.07 19.92
CA LEU A 532 11.31 -32.75 20.36
C LEU A 532 9.78 -32.60 20.23
N VAL A 533 9.20 -33.14 19.16
CA VAL A 533 7.74 -33.15 18.96
C VAL A 533 7.05 -34.02 20.01
N LEU A 534 7.61 -35.19 20.34
CA LEU A 534 7.07 -36.06 21.40
C LEU A 534 7.15 -35.41 22.80
N PHE A 535 8.23 -34.69 23.12
CA PHE A 535 8.28 -33.90 24.36
C PHE A 535 7.22 -32.80 24.39
N GLY A 536 7.06 -32.07 23.29
CA GLY A 536 6.00 -31.06 23.18
C GLY A 536 4.61 -31.65 23.33
N PHE A 537 4.39 -32.85 22.76
CA PHE A 537 3.10 -33.54 22.87
C PHE A 537 2.84 -34.05 24.28
N SER A 538 3.86 -34.62 24.94
CA SER A 538 3.81 -34.98 26.37
C SER A 538 3.39 -33.78 27.23
N ALA A 539 4.03 -32.62 27.03
CA ALA A 539 3.70 -31.40 27.78
C ALA A 539 2.25 -30.93 27.54
N LEU A 540 1.75 -31.02 26.30
CA LEU A 540 0.35 -30.71 25.97
C LEU A 540 -0.63 -31.62 26.71
N LEU A 541 -0.38 -32.93 26.74
CA LEU A 541 -1.27 -33.92 27.37
C LEU A 541 -1.42 -33.67 28.88
N LEU A 542 -0.35 -33.23 29.55
CA LEU A 542 -0.39 -32.87 30.97
C LEU A 542 -1.32 -31.68 31.27
N LEU A 543 -1.65 -30.84 30.28
CA LEU A 543 -2.56 -29.70 30.47
C LEU A 543 -4.01 -30.12 30.70
N TYR A 544 -4.40 -31.35 30.34
CA TYR A 544 -5.76 -31.85 30.56
C TYR A 544 -6.06 -32.18 32.03
N LYS A 545 -5.03 -32.43 32.85
CA LYS A 545 -5.14 -32.81 34.26
C LYS A 545 -6.02 -34.04 34.50
N ASP A 546 -5.93 -35.06 33.64
CA ASP A 546 -6.59 -36.35 33.82
C ASP A 546 -5.60 -37.52 33.77
N ASP A 547 -5.91 -38.58 34.52
CA ASP A 547 -4.99 -39.71 34.73
C ASP A 547 -4.67 -40.46 33.44
N ALA A 548 -5.63 -40.58 32.52
CA ALA A 548 -5.42 -41.26 31.25
C ALA A 548 -4.44 -40.48 30.35
N LYS A 549 -4.59 -39.16 30.26
CA LYS A 549 -3.67 -38.28 29.52
C LYS A 549 -2.31 -38.19 30.19
N ASN A 550 -2.24 -38.26 31.53
CA ASN A 550 -0.97 -38.30 32.25
C ASN A 550 -0.15 -39.56 31.90
N GLU A 551 -0.81 -40.72 31.80
CA GLU A 551 -0.15 -41.96 31.40
C GLU A 551 0.29 -41.91 29.93
N GLU A 552 -0.56 -41.39 29.03
CA GLU A 552 -0.17 -41.15 27.62
C GLU A 552 1.04 -40.21 27.53
N ALA A 553 1.07 -39.13 28.32
CA ALA A 553 2.19 -38.19 28.37
C ALA A 553 3.49 -38.87 28.82
N ARG A 554 3.42 -39.79 29.78
CA ARG A 554 4.57 -40.56 30.28
C ARG A 554 5.16 -41.44 29.17
N LEU A 555 4.30 -42.12 28.39
CA LEU A 555 4.73 -42.97 27.27
C LEU A 555 5.44 -42.15 26.19
N MET A 556 4.86 -41.01 25.78
CA MET A 556 5.48 -40.11 24.79
C MET A 556 6.86 -39.63 25.24
N ARG A 557 7.00 -39.28 26.53
CA ARG A 557 8.27 -38.84 27.11
C ARG A 557 9.33 -39.94 27.08
N LEU A 558 8.98 -41.16 27.47
CA LEU A 558 9.91 -42.30 27.48
C LEU A 558 10.42 -42.62 26.07
N GLU A 559 9.54 -42.58 25.08
CA GLU A 559 9.92 -42.75 23.67
C GLU A 559 10.90 -41.66 23.21
N ALA A 560 10.59 -40.39 23.52
CA ALA A 560 11.42 -39.24 23.18
C ALA A 560 12.84 -39.35 23.79
N GLU A 561 12.92 -39.72 25.07
CA GLU A 561 14.20 -39.94 25.76
C GLU A 561 15.00 -41.08 25.12
N GLY A 562 14.33 -42.19 24.76
CA GLY A 562 14.96 -43.31 24.07
C GLY A 562 15.54 -42.91 22.70
N LEU A 563 14.81 -42.10 21.93
CA LEU A 563 15.28 -41.57 20.65
C LEU A 563 16.50 -40.65 20.82
N LEU A 564 16.48 -39.71 21.77
CA LEU A 564 17.63 -38.84 22.01
C LEU A 564 18.86 -39.59 22.49
N ARG A 565 18.69 -40.63 23.33
CA ARG A 565 19.80 -41.49 23.76
C ARG A 565 20.45 -42.19 22.56
N ARG A 566 19.65 -42.77 21.66
CA ARG A 566 20.14 -43.40 20.41
C ARG A 566 20.84 -42.38 19.51
N TRP A 567 20.25 -41.22 19.31
CA TRP A 567 20.83 -40.16 18.47
C TRP A 567 22.19 -39.67 19.01
N ARG A 568 22.30 -39.48 20.34
CA ARG A 568 23.58 -39.12 21.00
C ARG A 568 24.63 -40.23 20.87
N ALA A 569 24.22 -41.50 21.00
CA ALA A 569 25.14 -42.63 20.85
C ALA A 569 25.70 -42.78 19.42
N GLN A 570 24.92 -42.37 18.40
CA GLN A 570 25.34 -42.37 16.99
C GLN A 570 26.26 -41.20 16.61
N ARG A 571 26.40 -40.20 17.49
CA ARG A 571 27.33 -39.06 17.31
C ARG A 571 28.37 -39.08 18.44
N PRO A 572 29.47 -39.85 18.32
CA PRO A 572 30.55 -39.77 19.28
C PRO A 572 31.05 -38.31 19.33
N LYS A 573 31.28 -37.82 20.55
CA LYS A 573 31.73 -36.46 20.86
C LYS A 573 32.87 -36.02 19.94
N THR A 574 32.58 -35.27 18.87
CA THR A 574 33.51 -34.24 18.42
C THR A 574 33.55 -33.20 19.53
N GLY A 575 34.76 -32.84 19.95
CA GLY A 575 35.07 -32.13 21.18
C GLY A 575 34.10 -31.00 21.55
N SER A 576 33.84 -30.95 22.85
CA SER A 576 33.36 -29.78 23.57
C SER A 576 34.21 -28.55 23.22
N GLU A 577 33.65 -27.65 22.43
CA GLU A 577 33.95 -26.22 22.52
C GLU A 577 32.62 -25.52 22.78
N LEU A 578 32.40 -25.28 24.07
CA LEU A 578 31.45 -24.31 24.61
C LEU A 578 32.06 -22.92 24.48
#